data_AF-G2E2H1-F1
#
_entry.id   AF-G2E2H1-F1
#
_cell.length_a   1.000
_cell.length_b   1.000
_cell.length_c   1.000
_cell.angle_alpha   90.00
_cell.angle_beta   90.00
_cell.angle_gamma   90.00
#
_symmetry.space_group_name_H-M   'P 1'
#
loop_
_entity.id
_entity.type
_entity.pdbx_description
1 polymer ?
#
loop_
_entity_poly.entity_id
_entity_poly.type
_entity_poly.pdbx_seq_one_letter_code
_entity_poly.pdbx_strand_id
1 'polypeptide(L)' 'MAQNPIQFQKGLSLQEFMTHYGREALCVEALEQWRWPQRFVCPSCGHNGVPVRLRTRALLQCRHCHH' A
#
# COMPACT_ATOMS: atom_id res chain seq x y z
N MET A 1 38.72 -5.85 11.85
CA MET A 1 37.82 -5.06 11.00
C MET A 1 36.49 -4.94 11.72
N ALA A 2 35.97 -3.73 11.95
CA ALA A 2 34.66 -3.57 12.55
C ALA A 2 33.59 -4.03 11.55
N GLN A 3 32.75 -4.98 11.94
CA GLN A 3 31.63 -5.43 11.11
C GLN A 3 30.60 -4.31 11.02
N ASN A 4 30.11 -4.00 9.80
CA ASN A 4 29.11 -2.97 9.62
C ASN A 4 27.72 -3.54 9.96
N PRO A 5 27.03 -3.04 11.00
CA PRO A 5 25.74 -3.57 11.42
C PRO A 5 24.65 -3.47 10.33
N ILE A 6 24.82 -2.61 9.31
CA ILE A 6 23.90 -2.51 8.18
C ILE A 6 23.85 -3.79 7.32
N GLN A 7 24.94 -4.56 7.29
CA GLN A 7 25.05 -5.81 6.52
C GLN A 7 24.32 -6.98 7.19
N PHE A 8 23.97 -6.86 8.46
CA PHE A 8 23.32 -7.90 9.28
C PHE A 8 21.92 -7.50 9.72
N GLN A 9 21.32 -6.51 9.06
CA GLN A 9 19.93 -6.17 9.32
C GLN A 9 19.02 -7.34 8.95
N LYS A 10 18.06 -7.63 9.83
CA LYS A 10 16.98 -8.58 9.53
C LYS A 10 16.12 -7.97 8.43
N GLY A 11 16.41 -8.35 7.19
CA GLY A 11 15.61 -8.01 6.03
C GLY A 11 14.40 -8.92 5.88
N LEU A 12 13.56 -8.58 4.91
CA LEU A 12 12.49 -9.47 4.45
C LEU A 12 13.13 -10.55 3.56
N SER A 13 12.92 -11.82 3.87
CA SER A 13 13.38 -12.89 2.99
C SER A 13 12.63 -12.85 1.66
N LEU A 14 13.21 -13.45 0.61
CA LEU A 14 12.52 -13.55 -0.69
C LEU A 14 11.18 -14.28 -0.56
N GLN A 15 11.11 -15.32 0.27
CA GLN A 15 9.88 -16.07 0.49
C GLN A 15 8.80 -15.19 1.15
N GLU A 16 9.16 -14.46 2.21
CA GLU A 16 8.22 -13.53 2.87
C GLU A 16 7.81 -12.39 1.91
N PHE A 17 8.74 -11.88 1.10
CA PHE A 17 8.42 -10.91 0.06
C PHE A 17 7.38 -11.44 -0.92
N MET A 18 7.54 -12.68 -1.40
CA MET A 18 6.57 -13.30 -2.30
C MET A 18 5.23 -13.57 -1.61
N THR A 19 5.22 -13.87 -0.32
CA THR A 19 3.99 -14.00 0.47
C THR A 19 3.21 -12.69 0.55
N HIS A 20 3.90 -11.56 0.75
CA HIS A 20 3.25 -10.26 0.91
C HIS A 20 2.98 -9.53 -0.43
N TYR A 21 3.82 -9.73 -1.45
CA TYR A 21 3.81 -8.93 -2.68
C TYR A 21 3.87 -9.76 -3.97
N GLY A 22 3.88 -11.09 -3.90
CA GLY A 22 4.11 -11.96 -5.06
C GLY A 22 3.01 -11.94 -6.13
N ARG A 23 1.89 -11.24 -5.88
CA ARG A 23 0.82 -10.99 -6.85
C ARG A 23 0.43 -9.53 -6.82
N GLU A 24 0.06 -8.98 -7.97
CA GLU A 24 -0.36 -7.56 -8.09
C GLU A 24 -1.48 -7.20 -7.10
N ALA A 25 -2.47 -8.07 -6.94
CA ALA A 25 -3.57 -7.85 -5.98
C ALA A 25 -3.08 -7.70 -4.52
N LEU A 26 -2.10 -8.52 -4.10
CA LEU A 26 -1.54 -8.45 -2.74
C LEU A 26 -0.71 -7.17 -2.56
N CYS A 27 0.08 -6.83 -3.58
CA CYS A 27 0.88 -5.60 -3.58
C CYS A 27 0.00 -4.36 -3.49
N VAL A 28 -1.08 -4.29 -4.27
CA VAL A 28 -2.02 -3.17 -4.22
C VAL A 28 -2.71 -3.07 -2.86
N GLU A 29 -3.13 -4.18 -2.27
CA GLU A 29 -3.73 -4.18 -0.92
C GLU A 29 -2.74 -3.70 0.14
N ALA A 30 -1.49 -4.17 0.10
CA ALA A 30 -0.45 -3.72 1.02
C ALA A 30 -0.16 -2.21 0.86
N LEU A 31 -0.10 -1.71 -0.37
CA LEU A 31 0.08 -0.28 -0.65
C LEU A 31 -1.09 0.56 -0.12
N GLU A 32 -2.32 0.08 -0.24
CA GLU A 32 -3.50 0.76 0.30
C GLU A 32 -3.47 0.81 1.83
N GLN A 33 -3.13 -0.31 2.49
CA GLN A 33 -3.00 -0.36 3.95
C GLN A 33 -1.90 0.56 4.47
N TRP A 34 -0.75 0.63 3.77
CA TRP A 34 0.34 1.53 4.14
C TRP A 34 -0.03 3.00 3.98
N ARG A 35 -0.70 3.33 2.88
CA ARG A 35 -1.11 4.70 2.58
C ARG A 35 -2.24 5.18 3.51
N TRP A 36 -3.13 4.28 3.90
CA TRP A 36 -4.27 4.57 4.76
C TRP A 36 -4.48 3.49 5.83
N PRO A 37 -3.67 3.49 6.90
CA PRO A 37 -3.70 2.43 7.91
C PRO A 37 -4.99 2.40 8.75
N GLN A 38 -5.71 3.53 8.82
CA GLN A 38 -6.95 3.62 9.60
C GLN A 38 -8.19 3.74 8.70
N ARG A 39 -8.16 4.65 7.73
CA ARG A 39 -9.25 4.89 6.79
C ARG A 39 -8.74 5.65 5.57
N PHE A 40 -9.36 5.39 4.42
CA PHE A 40 -9.12 6.18 3.24
C PHE A 40 -9.46 7.66 3.49
N VAL A 41 -8.54 8.52 3.09
CA VAL A 41 -8.70 9.98 3.08
C VAL A 41 -8.37 10.48 1.69
N CYS A 42 -9.33 11.15 1.05
CA CYS A 42 -9.12 11.72 -0.27
C CYS A 42 -8.08 12.85 -0.22
N PRO A 43 -7.02 12.81 -1.04
CA PRO A 43 -6.00 13.86 -1.05
C PRO A 43 -6.53 15.19 -1.60
N SER A 44 -7.58 15.18 -2.44
CA SER A 44 -8.13 16.40 -3.07
C SER A 44 -9.10 17.15 -2.17
N CYS A 45 -9.98 16.46 -1.45
CA CYS A 45 -11.05 17.09 -0.65
C CYS A 45 -11.00 16.78 0.86
N GLY A 46 -10.09 15.91 1.31
CA GLY A 46 -9.98 15.52 2.72
C GLY A 46 -11.12 14.63 3.23
N HIS A 47 -12.08 14.26 2.39
CA HIS A 47 -13.19 13.39 2.78
C HIS A 47 -12.68 12.01 3.22
N ASN A 48 -13.20 11.55 4.35
CA ASN A 48 -12.92 10.25 4.94
C ASN A 48 -14.10 9.29 4.68
N GLY A 49 -13.83 8.13 4.12
CA GLY A 49 -14.91 7.20 3.77
C GLY A 49 -14.45 6.09 2.86
N VAL A 50 -15.40 5.25 2.42
CA VAL A 50 -15.10 4.14 1.51
C VAL A 50 -14.89 4.69 0.09
N PRO A 51 -13.71 4.53 -0.53
CA PRO A 51 -13.48 4.90 -1.92
C PRO A 51 -14.15 3.90 -2.87
N VAL A 52 -14.35 4.30 -4.13
CA VAL A 52 -14.79 3.40 -5.21
C VAL A 52 -13.56 2.92 -5.96
N ARG A 53 -13.36 1.62 -6.03
CA ARG A 53 -12.34 1.03 -6.90
C ARG A 53 -12.86 1.00 -8.34
N LEU A 54 -12.17 1.69 -9.24
CA LEU A 54 -12.54 1.74 -10.65
C LEU A 54 -12.30 0.37 -11.29
N ARG A 55 -13.21 -0.06 -12.18
CA ARG A 55 -13.09 -1.35 -12.90
C ARG A 55 -12.11 -1.28 -14.07
N THR A 56 -11.99 -0.11 -14.68
CA THR A 56 -11.19 0.11 -15.89
C THR A 56 -9.76 0.56 -15.59
N ARG A 57 -9.48 0.98 -14.36
CA ARG A 57 -8.18 1.50 -13.92
C ARG A 57 -7.94 1.03 -12.48
N ALA A 58 -6.70 0.69 -12.13
CA ALA A 58 -6.31 0.34 -10.76
C ALA A 58 -6.23 1.57 -9.84
N LEU A 59 -7.30 2.36 -9.78
CA LEU A 59 -7.39 3.61 -9.02
C LEU A 59 -8.59 3.59 -8.08
N LEU A 60 -8.42 4.26 -6.95
CA LEU A 60 -9.47 4.59 -6.00
C LEU A 60 -10.01 5.98 -6.32
N GLN A 61 -11.32 6.09 -6.47
CA GLN A 61 -12.04 7.34 -6.69
C GLN A 61 -12.77 7.74 -5.42
N CYS A 62 -12.67 9.01 -5.04
CA CYS A 62 -13.45 9.54 -3.93
C CYS A 62 -14.95 9.61 -4.28
N ARG A 63 -15.82 9.16 -3.37
CA ARG A 63 -17.29 9.27 -3.53
C ARG A 63 -17.82 10.70 -3.41
N HIS A 64 -17.05 11.60 -2.81
CA HIS A 64 -17.47 12.98 -2.57
C HIS A 64 -17.09 13.91 -3.73
N CYS A 65 -15.83 13.87 -4.17
CA CYS A 65 -15.34 14.77 -5.23
C CYS A 65 -15.13 14.08 -6.58
N HIS A 66 -15.35 12.77 -6.68
CA HIS A 66 -15.12 11.96 -7.90
C HIS A 66 -13.72 12.07 -8.49
N HIS A 67 -12.75 12.44 -7.66
CA HIS A 67 -11.36 12.66 -8.02
C HIS A 67 -10.43 11.58 -7.48
#